data_AF-A0AA88PI04-F1
#
_entry.id   AF-A0AA88PI04-F1
#
_cell.length_a   1.000
_cell.length_b   1.000
_cell.length_c   1.000
_cell.angle_alpha   90.00
_cell.angle_beta   90.00
_cell.angle_gamma   90.00
#
_symmetry.space_group_name_H-M   'P 1'
#
loop_
_entity.id
_entity.type
_entity.pdbx_description
1 polymer ?
#
loop_
_entity_poly.entity_id
_entity_poly.type
_entity_poly.pdbx_seq_one_letter_code
_entity_poly.pdbx_strand_id
1 'polypeptide(L)'
;MNIQSAISREIFAPRDEKLLVAIEVRRRMKRKGLSFLNASRKRDYLTYLCLSVTNSRPAQVLITKVKRYRGTRQLAKRSQWSVEQLRQVNGINPEKDTPEFDLVFDRTTDQWVASSAAEKCMFVQVLYHACQNYWEAKLAQANPASPGDQKIPGAPEIKKSHGAPSQTNFVNCQQKLMGDACSVNMVIYRCKIFLNRMKNSMTPNQGRPQREAVKASRSKSRSSPSPPAVRKMGNMMRRASQVLSERGERLMRADDKTSHLLHGAKQFAEAAQKLALKQI
;
A
#
# COMPACT_ATOMS: atom_id res chain seq x y z
N MET A 1 10.53 0.33 -14.06
CA MET A 1 11.01 1.20 -12.96
C MET A 1 10.07 1.07 -11.76
N ASN A 2 10.59 0.70 -10.59
CA ASN A 2 9.79 0.50 -9.37
C ASN A 2 9.29 1.86 -8.83
N ILE A 3 8.00 1.95 -8.47
CA ILE A 3 7.38 3.17 -7.93
C ILE A 3 8.08 3.65 -6.65
N GLN A 4 8.54 2.75 -5.78
CA GLN A 4 9.25 3.13 -4.55
C GLN A 4 10.56 3.84 -4.86
N SER A 5 11.33 3.35 -5.84
CA SER A 5 12.58 3.97 -6.28
C SER A 5 12.34 5.34 -6.94
N ALA A 6 11.24 5.49 -7.67
CA ALA A 6 10.86 6.79 -8.24
C ALA A 6 10.52 7.81 -7.14
N ILE A 7 9.68 7.40 -6.18
CA ILE A 7 9.32 8.23 -5.01
C ILE A 7 10.57 8.62 -4.21
N SER A 8 11.46 7.67 -3.92
CA SER A 8 12.70 7.93 -3.19
C SER A 8 13.56 8.98 -3.90
N ARG A 9 13.82 8.81 -5.20
CA ARG A 9 14.67 9.73 -5.97
C ARG A 9 14.03 11.11 -6.17
N GLU A 10 12.73 11.18 -6.43
CA GLU A 10 12.08 12.42 -6.85
C GLU A 10 11.56 13.26 -5.66
N ILE A 11 11.18 12.62 -4.55
CA ILE A 11 10.57 13.33 -3.41
C ILE A 11 11.53 13.44 -2.21
N PHE A 12 12.31 12.39 -1.92
CA PHE A 12 13.04 12.27 -0.65
C PHE A 12 14.53 12.56 -0.78
N ALA A 13 15.20 12.04 -1.82
CA ALA A 13 16.63 12.28 -2.05
C ALA A 13 16.99 13.78 -2.15
N PRO A 14 16.20 14.65 -2.83
CA PRO A 14 16.50 16.09 -2.87
C PRO A 14 16.38 16.81 -1.53
N ARG A 15 15.83 16.15 -0.50
CA ARG A 15 15.61 16.69 0.84
C ARG A 15 16.54 16.07 1.89
N ASP A 16 17.48 15.25 1.46
CA ASP A 16 18.35 14.48 2.36
C ASP A 16 17.53 13.60 3.34
N GLU A 17 16.41 13.05 2.84
CA GLU A 17 15.54 12.14 3.55
C GLU A 17 15.72 10.71 3.02
N LYS A 18 15.86 9.73 3.92
CA LYS A 18 15.88 8.31 3.59
C LYS A 18 14.48 7.71 3.68
N LEU A 19 13.96 7.25 2.55
CA LEU A 19 12.67 6.54 2.49
C LEU A 19 12.80 5.14 3.11
N LEU A 20 12.02 4.86 4.16
CA LEU A 20 11.96 3.54 4.80
C LEU A 20 10.94 2.63 4.13
N VAL A 21 9.73 3.14 3.89
CA VAL A 21 8.64 2.38 3.27
C VAL A 21 7.67 3.31 2.55
N ALA A 22 7.10 2.85 1.44
CA ALA A 22 5.99 3.51 0.76
C ALA A 22 4.92 2.49 0.34
N ILE A 23 3.66 2.75 0.71
CA ILE A 23 2.50 1.89 0.42
C ILE A 23 1.43 2.66 -0.35
N GLU A 24 0.72 1.97 -1.25
CA GLU A 24 -0.44 2.56 -1.92
C GLU A 24 -1.65 2.53 -0.99
N VAL A 25 -2.32 3.68 -0.84
CA VAL A 25 -3.49 3.81 0.03
C VAL A 25 -4.65 4.52 -0.64
N ARG A 26 -5.84 4.28 -0.11
CA ARG A 26 -7.07 4.99 -0.45
C ARG A 26 -7.73 5.46 0.82
N ARG A 27 -8.32 6.67 0.79
CA ARG A 27 -9.12 7.15 1.91
C ARG A 27 -10.31 6.22 2.14
N ARG A 28 -10.47 5.72 3.36
CA ARG A 28 -11.64 4.95 3.79
C ARG A 28 -12.80 5.93 3.89
N MET A 29 -13.75 5.88 2.96
CA MET A 29 -14.93 6.74 3.02
C MET A 29 -15.93 6.14 4.01
N LYS A 30 -16.17 6.84 5.12
CA LYS A 30 -17.36 6.60 5.94
C LYS A 30 -18.54 7.32 5.28
N ARG A 31 -19.46 6.60 4.64
CA ARG A 31 -20.92 6.84 4.70
C ARG A 31 -21.72 5.93 3.75
N LYS A 32 -22.67 5.20 4.37
CA LYS A 32 -23.94 4.76 3.76
C LYS A 32 -24.59 5.96 3.06
N GLY A 33 -24.99 5.82 1.80
CA GLY A 33 -25.92 6.73 1.11
C GLY A 33 -25.41 7.53 -0.10
N LEU A 34 -24.12 7.92 -0.17
CA LEU A 34 -23.63 8.85 -1.21
C LEU A 34 -22.63 8.23 -2.21
N SER A 35 -22.42 6.92 -2.14
CA SER A 35 -21.51 6.16 -3.01
C SER A 35 -21.93 6.17 -4.49
N PHE A 36 -23.23 6.16 -4.78
CA PHE A 36 -23.72 6.03 -6.17
C PHE A 36 -23.51 7.28 -7.03
N LEU A 37 -23.50 8.48 -6.43
CA LEU A 37 -23.34 9.73 -7.19
C LEU A 37 -21.87 10.13 -7.42
N ASN A 38 -20.94 9.62 -6.60
CA ASN A 38 -19.51 9.98 -6.66
C ASN A 38 -18.58 8.85 -7.12
N ALA A 39 -19.10 7.63 -7.35
CA ALA A 39 -18.35 6.52 -7.92
C ALA A 39 -17.80 6.81 -9.33
N SER A 40 -18.28 7.86 -9.99
CA SER A 40 -17.87 8.27 -11.35
C SER A 40 -16.76 9.32 -11.41
N ARG A 41 -16.28 9.88 -10.28
CA ARG A 41 -15.02 10.65 -10.30
C ARG A 41 -13.85 9.67 -10.18
N LYS A 42 -13.53 9.03 -11.30
CA LYS A 42 -12.31 8.26 -11.51
C LYS A 42 -11.16 9.08 -10.91
N ARG A 43 -10.57 8.65 -9.80
CA ARG A 43 -9.46 9.40 -9.19
C ARG A 43 -8.31 9.36 -10.19
N ASP A 44 -7.99 10.51 -10.78
CA ASP A 44 -6.88 10.66 -11.72
C ASP A 44 -5.51 10.60 -11.04
N TYR A 45 -5.45 10.11 -9.79
CA TYR A 45 -4.22 9.93 -9.05
C TYR A 45 -4.25 8.72 -8.14
N LEU A 46 -3.09 8.10 -7.97
CA LEU A 46 -2.78 7.16 -6.90
C LEU A 46 -2.25 7.95 -5.69
N THR A 47 -2.54 7.47 -4.48
CA THR A 47 -2.03 8.09 -3.24
C THR A 47 -1.12 7.09 -2.55
N TYR A 48 0.02 7.59 -2.07
CA TYR A 48 1.00 6.84 -1.32
C TYR A 48 1.19 7.47 0.05
N LEU A 49 1.30 6.64 1.08
CA LEU A 49 1.88 7.03 2.35
C LEU A 49 3.31 6.52 2.39
N CYS A 50 4.21 7.42 2.75
CA CYS A 50 5.63 7.19 2.79
C CYS A 50 6.12 7.50 4.21
N LEU A 51 6.95 6.63 4.77
CA LEU A 51 7.68 6.90 6.01
C LEU A 51 9.14 7.17 5.65
N SER A 52 9.67 8.29 6.10
CA SER A 52 11.07 8.69 5.89
C SER A 52 11.73 9.10 7.20
N VAL A 53 13.06 9.08 7.20
CA VAL A 53 13.89 9.65 8.25
C VAL A 53 14.81 10.69 7.66
N THR A 54 15.04 11.79 8.36
CA THR A 54 16.00 12.82 7.96
C THR A 54 17.40 12.42 8.39
N ASN A 55 18.42 12.83 7.63
CA ASN A 55 19.83 12.67 8.02
C ASN A 55 20.32 13.80 8.95
N SER A 56 19.44 14.76 9.31
CA SER A 56 19.74 15.82 10.27
C SER A 56 20.02 15.27 11.66
N ARG A 57 20.69 16.07 12.51
CA ARG A 57 20.85 15.78 13.93
C ARG A 57 20.11 16.85 14.75
N PRO A 58 19.09 16.48 15.54
CA PRO A 58 18.52 15.14 15.69
C PRO A 58 17.78 14.66 14.43
N ALA A 59 17.76 13.34 14.25
CA ALA A 59 17.03 12.70 13.15
C ALA A 59 15.53 12.81 13.41
N GLN A 60 14.76 13.19 12.39
CA GLN A 60 13.31 13.30 12.45
C GLN A 60 12.68 12.15 11.68
N VAL A 61 11.55 11.64 12.18
CA VAL A 61 10.74 10.64 11.48
C VAL A 61 9.48 11.31 10.94
N LEU A 62 9.25 11.17 9.64
CA LEU A 62 8.22 11.90 8.91
C LEU A 62 7.29 10.95 8.15
N ILE A 63 5.98 11.17 8.28
CA ILE A 63 4.95 10.52 7.46
C ILE A 63 4.56 11.49 6.36
N THR A 64 4.76 11.10 5.11
CA THR A 64 4.51 11.96 3.94
C THR A 64 3.47 11.35 3.01
N LYS A 65 2.46 12.14 2.66
CA LYS A 65 1.46 11.80 1.65
C LYS A 65 1.93 12.28 0.27
N VAL A 66 2.08 11.34 -0.65
CA VAL A 66 2.48 11.60 -2.04
C VAL A 66 1.35 11.20 -2.97
N LYS A 67 1.10 12.00 -4.01
CA LYS A 67 0.18 11.66 -5.09
C LYS A 67 0.94 11.44 -6.39
N ARG A 68 0.53 10.42 -7.14
CA ARG A 68 0.99 10.18 -8.51
C ARG A 68 -0.18 10.33 -9.47
N TYR A 69 -0.09 11.25 -10.42
CA TYR A 69 -1.16 11.47 -11.39
C TYR A 69 -1.16 10.38 -12.48
N ARG A 70 -2.31 9.76 -12.71
CA ARG A 70 -2.51 8.72 -13.73
C ARG A 70 -2.21 9.29 -15.11
N GLY A 71 -1.50 8.51 -15.93
CA GLY A 71 -1.05 8.95 -17.25
C GLY A 71 0.24 9.77 -17.23
N THR A 72 0.71 10.22 -16.06
CA THR A 72 1.98 10.94 -15.92
C THR A 72 2.96 10.19 -15.01
N ARG A 73 4.22 10.62 -15.04
CA ARG A 73 5.23 10.24 -14.04
C ARG A 73 5.31 11.25 -12.89
N GLN A 74 4.52 12.31 -12.91
CA GLN A 74 4.61 13.39 -11.93
C GLN A 74 4.17 12.90 -10.55
N LEU A 75 5.10 13.04 -9.60
CA LEU A 75 4.90 12.83 -8.18
C LEU A 75 4.79 14.18 -7.47
N ALA A 76 3.79 14.33 -6.62
CA ALA A 76 3.57 15.54 -5.85
C ALA A 76 3.41 15.20 -4.37
N LYS A 77 4.27 15.77 -3.53
CA LYS A 77 4.06 15.80 -2.08
C LYS A 77 2.83 16.65 -1.76
N ARG A 78 1.94 16.16 -0.90
CA ARG A 78 0.67 16.83 -0.56
C ARG A 78 0.56 17.24 0.88
N SER A 79 1.06 16.41 1.78
CA SER A 79 1.03 16.66 3.22
C SER A 79 2.19 15.90 3.84
N GLN A 80 2.68 16.39 4.97
CA GLN A 80 3.71 15.74 5.76
C GLN A 80 3.41 15.99 7.24
N TRP A 81 3.65 14.98 8.06
CA TRP A 81 3.44 14.99 9.49
C TRP A 81 4.67 14.44 10.20
N SER A 82 5.03 15.03 11.33
CA SER A 82 6.04 14.47 12.22
C SER A 82 5.43 13.35 13.07
N VAL A 83 6.23 12.35 13.45
CA VAL A 83 5.80 11.35 14.44
C VAL A 83 5.49 11.96 15.81
N GLU A 84 6.00 13.15 16.11
CA GLU A 84 5.62 13.89 17.32
C GLU A 84 4.14 14.26 17.34
N GLN A 85 3.55 14.48 16.16
CA GLN A 85 2.14 14.80 16.00
C GLN A 85 1.27 13.55 16.00
N LEU A 86 1.85 12.35 15.90
CA LEU A 86 1.15 11.08 15.78
C LEU A 86 0.82 10.54 17.17
N ARG A 87 -0.47 10.59 17.51
CA ARG A 87 -0.98 10.14 18.82
C ARG A 87 -1.35 8.67 18.82
N GLN A 88 -1.93 8.18 17.73
CA GLN A 88 -2.40 6.81 17.67
C GLN A 88 -2.32 6.21 16.27
N VAL A 89 -1.94 4.94 16.20
CA VAL A 89 -2.08 4.07 15.03
C VAL A 89 -3.09 2.98 15.37
N ASN A 90 -4.21 2.94 14.67
CA ASN A 90 -5.27 1.95 14.89
C ASN A 90 -5.30 0.93 13.75
N GLY A 91 -4.96 -0.33 14.06
CA GLY A 91 -4.96 -1.45 13.10
C GLY A 91 -6.34 -2.00 12.73
N ILE A 92 -7.41 -1.43 13.32
CA ILE A 92 -8.83 -1.75 13.17
C ILE A 92 -9.24 -3.11 13.74
N ASN A 93 -8.56 -4.19 13.33
CA ASN A 93 -8.87 -5.53 13.80
C ASN A 93 -7.57 -6.32 14.01
N PRO A 94 -7.26 -6.73 15.26
CA PRO A 94 -6.03 -7.47 15.58
C PRO A 94 -6.10 -8.97 15.21
N GLU A 95 -7.30 -9.51 14.99
CA GLU A 95 -7.51 -10.94 14.69
C GLU A 95 -7.60 -11.21 13.18
N LYS A 96 -7.98 -10.19 12.39
CA LYS A 96 -8.21 -10.32 10.96
C LYS A 96 -7.23 -9.50 10.11
N ASP A 97 -6.69 -10.15 9.08
CA ASP A 97 -5.89 -9.51 8.03
C ASP A 97 -6.76 -8.58 7.15
N THR A 98 -7.03 -7.37 7.63
CA THR A 98 -7.70 -6.31 6.87
C THR A 98 -6.67 -5.30 6.34
N PRO A 99 -6.91 -4.65 5.19
CA PRO A 99 -6.05 -3.57 4.69
C PRO A 99 -6.33 -2.20 5.35
N GLU A 100 -7.28 -2.13 6.28
CA GLU A 100 -7.75 -0.88 6.87
C GLU A 100 -6.96 -0.50 8.11
N PHE A 101 -6.65 0.79 8.26
CA PHE A 101 -6.00 1.37 9.43
C PHE A 101 -6.30 2.87 9.52
N ASP A 102 -6.24 3.40 10.73
CA ASP A 102 -6.43 4.83 10.99
C ASP A 102 -5.17 5.42 11.63
N LEU A 103 -4.80 6.63 11.21
CA LEU A 103 -3.76 7.43 11.82
C LEU A 103 -4.41 8.62 12.51
N VAL A 104 -4.20 8.75 13.82
CA VAL A 104 -4.69 9.87 14.62
C VAL A 104 -3.53 10.79 14.93
N PHE A 105 -3.59 11.99 14.38
CA PHE A 105 -2.68 13.08 14.67
C PHE A 105 -3.34 14.09 15.62
N ASP A 106 -2.57 15.01 16.20
CA ASP A 106 -3.05 16.08 17.08
C ASP A 106 -4.32 16.78 16.59
N ARG A 107 -4.38 17.08 15.29
CA ARG A 107 -5.44 17.92 14.69
C ARG A 107 -6.36 17.15 13.75
N THR A 108 -5.99 15.93 13.37
CA THR A 108 -6.64 15.24 12.26
C THR A 108 -6.63 13.73 12.43
N THR A 109 -7.74 13.09 12.10
CA THR A 109 -7.82 11.63 11.97
C THR A 109 -7.96 11.25 10.51
N ASP A 110 -7.00 10.48 10.03
CA ASP A 110 -6.95 10.02 8.65
C ASP A 110 -7.17 8.50 8.58
N GLN A 111 -8.28 8.12 7.95
CA GLN A 111 -8.68 6.73 7.77
C GLN A 111 -8.25 6.20 6.39
N TRP A 112 -7.51 5.09 6.38
CA TRP A 112 -6.86 4.56 5.20
C TRP A 112 -7.22 3.09 4.94
N VAL A 113 -7.13 2.75 3.66
CA VAL A 113 -7.19 1.37 3.15
C VAL A 113 -5.97 1.17 2.28
N ALA A 114 -5.03 0.32 2.70
CA ALA A 114 -3.88 -0.09 1.90
C ALA A 114 -4.31 -0.94 0.69
N SER A 115 -3.43 -1.12 -0.29
CA SER A 115 -3.72 -1.99 -1.44
C SER A 115 -3.84 -3.47 -1.05
N SER A 116 -3.23 -3.88 0.08
CA SER A 116 -3.34 -5.22 0.68
C SER A 116 -3.09 -5.18 2.19
N ALA A 117 -3.55 -6.21 2.90
CA ALA A 117 -3.24 -6.39 4.33
C ALA A 117 -1.72 -6.49 4.58
N ALA A 118 -0.97 -7.14 3.68
CA ALA A 118 0.49 -7.23 3.80
C ALA A 118 1.19 -5.86 3.67
N GLU A 119 0.71 -4.97 2.79
CA GLU A 119 1.23 -3.59 2.73
C GLU A 119 0.93 -2.82 4.02
N LYS A 120 -0.29 -2.95 4.57
CA LYS A 120 -0.64 -2.38 5.88
C LYS A 120 0.33 -2.86 6.96
N CYS A 121 0.48 -4.17 7.09
CA CYS A 121 1.33 -4.80 8.10
C CYS A 121 2.78 -4.32 8.01
N MET A 122 3.36 -4.31 6.80
CA MET A 122 4.70 -3.80 6.58
C MET A 122 4.83 -2.32 6.99
N PHE A 123 3.88 -1.47 6.61
CA PHE A 123 3.92 -0.05 6.96
C PHE A 123 3.81 0.18 8.47
N VAL A 124 2.85 -0.48 9.13
CA VAL A 124 2.62 -0.35 10.58
C VAL A 124 3.83 -0.85 11.38
N GLN A 125 4.43 -1.98 10.98
CA GLN A 125 5.62 -2.51 11.64
C GLN A 125 6.82 -1.56 11.51
N VAL A 126 7.11 -1.05 10.30
CA VAL A 126 8.22 -0.10 10.11
C VAL A 126 7.97 1.20 10.86
N LEU A 127 6.72 1.69 10.88
CA LEU A 127 6.33 2.88 11.63
C LEU A 127 6.51 2.67 13.14
N TYR A 128 6.13 1.51 13.68
CA TYR A 128 6.30 1.21 15.10
C TYR A 128 7.77 1.30 15.53
N HIS A 129 8.67 0.59 14.84
CA HIS A 129 10.09 0.62 15.19
C HIS A 129 10.71 2.00 14.98
N ALA A 130 10.31 2.73 13.93
CA ALA A 130 10.78 4.09 13.72
C ALA A 130 10.33 5.03 14.85
N CYS A 131 9.09 4.88 15.35
CA CYS A 131 8.60 5.63 16.50
C CYS A 131 9.36 5.28 17.79
N GLN A 132 9.60 3.99 18.07
CA GLN A 132 10.36 3.58 19.26
C GLN A 132 11.77 4.20 19.26
N ASN A 133 12.53 3.98 18.19
CA ASN A 133 13.89 4.51 18.05
C ASN A 133 13.94 6.04 18.18
N TYR A 134 12.92 6.73 17.64
CA TYR A 134 12.83 8.18 17.71
C TYR A 134 12.60 8.67 19.14
N TRP A 135 11.67 8.08 19.88
CA TRP A 135 11.36 8.49 21.24
C TRP A 135 12.48 8.12 22.22
N GLU A 136 13.14 6.98 22.03
CA GLU A 136 14.35 6.60 22.76
C GLU A 136 15.47 7.63 22.55
N ALA A 137 15.78 7.96 21.29
CA ALA A 137 16.80 8.96 20.97
C ALA A 137 16.45 10.35 21.51
N LYS A 138 15.17 10.71 21.55
CA LYS A 138 14.69 11.98 22.09
C LYS A 138 14.79 12.03 23.62
N LEU A 139 14.47 10.95 24.32
CA LEU A 139 14.65 10.85 25.77
C LEU A 139 16.13 10.90 26.17
N ALA A 140 17.01 10.24 25.41
CA ALA A 140 18.45 10.29 25.63
C ALA A 140 19.03 11.71 25.47
N GLN A 141 18.44 12.54 24.60
CA GLN A 141 18.84 13.94 24.44
C GLN A 141 18.31 14.85 25.56
N ALA A 142 17.13 14.55 26.11
CA ALA A 142 16.54 15.31 27.20
C ALA A 142 17.22 15.08 28.55
N ASN A 143 17.87 13.92 28.72
CA ASN A 143 18.66 13.57 29.89
C ASN A 143 20.13 13.33 29.49
N PRO A 144 20.92 14.39 29.24
CA PRO A 144 22.36 14.22 29.13
C PRO A 144 22.88 13.82 30.52
N ALA A 145 23.12 12.53 30.74
CA ALA A 145 23.72 12.06 31.98
C ALA A 145 25.08 12.76 32.16
N SER A 146 25.21 13.59 33.19
CA SER A 146 26.49 14.06 33.68
C SER A 146 27.32 12.86 34.14
N PRO A 147 28.59 12.72 33.70
CA PRO A 147 29.50 11.78 34.33
C PRO A 147 29.98 12.38 35.66
N GLY A 148 29.62 11.77 36.79
CA GLY A 148 30.16 12.17 38.10
C GLY A 148 29.48 11.48 39.28
N ASP A 149 30.20 10.55 39.89
CA ASP A 149 29.92 9.92 41.18
C ASP A 149 29.58 10.92 42.30
N GLN A 150 28.57 10.62 43.11
CA GLN A 150 28.70 10.30 44.55
C GLN A 150 27.33 10.20 45.24
N LYS A 151 27.20 9.14 46.04
CA LYS A 151 26.07 8.75 46.88
C LYS A 151 25.99 9.65 48.12
N ILE A 152 24.87 10.36 48.32
CA ILE A 152 24.45 10.92 49.62
C ILE A 152 22.97 10.56 49.86
N PRO A 153 22.60 9.90 50.97
CA PRO A 153 21.20 9.58 51.26
C PRO A 153 20.55 10.64 52.14
N GLY A 154 19.39 11.16 51.70
CA GLY A 154 18.40 11.79 52.58
C GLY A 154 17.94 13.19 52.18
N ALA A 155 16.87 13.27 51.38
CA ALA A 155 15.88 14.35 51.39
C ALA A 155 14.71 13.98 50.46
N PRO A 156 13.46 14.39 50.77
CA PRO A 156 12.25 13.76 50.24
C PRO A 156 12.00 14.07 48.76
N GLU A 157 11.69 13.01 48.01
CA GLU A 157 11.27 13.09 46.60
C GLU A 157 9.95 13.86 46.48
N ILE A 158 10.04 15.14 46.14
CA ILE A 158 8.91 15.87 45.55
C ILE A 158 8.71 15.27 44.16
N LYS A 159 7.77 14.32 44.06
CA LYS A 159 7.22 13.81 42.80
C LYS A 159 6.52 14.95 42.05
N LYS A 160 7.30 15.80 41.38
CA LYS A 160 6.82 16.58 40.24
C LYS A 160 6.61 15.60 39.08
N SER A 161 5.36 15.21 38.89
CA SER A 161 4.84 14.56 37.69
C SER A 161 5.05 15.49 36.48
N HIS A 162 6.27 15.51 35.95
CA HIS A 162 6.52 16.01 34.61
C HIS A 162 5.83 15.05 33.66
N GLY A 163 4.72 15.48 33.07
CA GLY A 163 3.92 14.67 32.14
C GLY A 163 4.83 14.07 31.06
N ALA A 164 4.84 12.74 30.98
CA ALA A 164 5.65 12.02 30.02
C ALA A 164 5.35 12.53 28.59
N PRO A 165 6.38 12.76 27.75
CA PRO A 165 6.16 13.11 26.35
C PRO A 165 5.33 11.99 25.73
N SER A 166 4.18 12.38 25.19
CA SER A 166 3.10 11.45 24.84
C SER A 166 3.52 10.57 23.66
N GLN A 167 4.04 9.38 23.98
CA GLN A 167 4.45 8.33 23.05
C GLN A 167 3.28 7.94 22.14
N THR A 168 3.57 7.58 20.90
CA THR A 168 2.56 7.12 19.94
C THR A 168 1.94 5.79 20.39
N ASN A 169 0.62 5.74 20.53
CA ASN A 169 -0.10 4.52 20.92
C ASN A 169 -0.46 3.65 19.72
N PHE A 170 -0.11 2.37 19.74
CA PHE A 170 -0.51 1.41 18.72
C PHE A 170 -1.62 0.52 19.28
N VAL A 171 -2.81 0.59 18.68
CA VAL A 171 -4.01 -0.12 19.15
C VAL A 171 -4.60 -0.98 18.05
N ASN A 172 -5.26 -2.08 18.41
CA ASN A 172 -5.91 -3.02 17.47
C ASN A 172 -4.97 -3.49 16.33
N CYS A 173 -3.67 -3.46 16.58
CA CYS A 173 -2.65 -3.97 15.68
C CYS A 173 -2.40 -5.44 16.01
N GLN A 174 -2.10 -6.24 15.00
CA GLN A 174 -1.76 -7.65 15.22
C GLN A 174 -0.47 -7.73 16.06
N GLN A 175 -0.47 -8.54 17.12
CA GLN A 175 0.69 -8.69 18.01
C GLN A 175 1.97 -9.09 17.27
N LYS A 176 1.84 -9.88 16.19
CA LYS A 176 2.94 -10.31 15.31
C LYS A 176 3.69 -9.15 14.63
N LEU A 177 3.12 -7.95 14.61
CA LEU A 177 3.74 -6.74 14.05
C LEU A 177 4.65 -6.00 15.05
N MET A 178 4.55 -6.32 16.34
CA MET A 178 5.13 -5.52 17.42
C MET A 178 6.24 -6.26 18.19
N GLY A 179 6.61 -7.48 17.76
CA GLY A 179 7.71 -8.24 18.34
C GLY A 179 9.02 -8.11 17.54
N ASP A 180 10.13 -8.58 18.12
CA ASP A 180 11.52 -8.49 17.63
C ASP A 180 11.85 -9.20 16.30
N ALA A 181 10.86 -9.78 15.61
CA ALA A 181 11.04 -10.52 14.36
C ALA A 181 11.25 -9.60 13.14
N CYS A 182 12.15 -8.62 13.27
CA CYS A 182 12.27 -7.44 12.41
C CYS A 182 12.77 -7.77 10.99
N SER A 183 13.59 -8.81 10.79
CA SER A 183 14.10 -9.18 9.46
C SER A 183 13.18 -10.16 8.73
N VAL A 184 12.78 -11.25 9.38
CA VAL A 184 11.99 -12.34 8.77
C VAL A 184 10.58 -11.87 8.39
N ASN A 185 9.91 -11.10 9.27
CA ASN A 185 8.59 -10.57 8.95
C ASN A 185 8.62 -9.60 7.76
N MET A 186 9.67 -8.78 7.66
CA MET A 186 9.82 -7.86 6.55
C MET A 186 10.03 -8.58 5.21
N VAL A 187 10.80 -9.68 5.19
CA VAL A 187 10.93 -10.52 3.99
C VAL A 187 9.60 -11.18 3.64
N ILE A 188 8.90 -11.75 4.63
CA ILE A 188 7.58 -12.37 4.42
C ILE A 188 6.59 -11.35 3.84
N TYR A 189 6.52 -10.14 4.39
CA TYR A 189 5.62 -9.11 3.87
C TYR A 189 6.01 -8.66 2.47
N ARG A 190 7.31 -8.49 2.17
CA ARG A 190 7.77 -8.20 0.80
C ARG A 190 7.34 -9.30 -0.18
N CYS A 191 7.48 -10.57 0.19
CA CYS A 191 7.02 -11.71 -0.60
C CYS A 191 5.49 -11.69 -0.78
N LYS A 192 4.72 -11.49 0.29
CA LYS A 192 3.25 -11.39 0.23
C LYS A 192 2.78 -10.23 -0.67
N ILE A 193 3.46 -9.08 -0.63
CA ILE A 193 3.15 -7.93 -1.47
C ILE A 193 3.44 -8.25 -2.93
N PHE A 194 4.60 -8.86 -3.21
CA PHE A 194 4.97 -9.29 -4.54
C PHE A 194 3.95 -10.28 -5.13
N LEU A 195 3.61 -11.34 -4.39
CA LEU A 195 2.61 -12.33 -4.79
C LEU A 195 1.22 -11.70 -5.02
N ASN A 196 0.79 -10.78 -4.14
CA ASN A 196 -0.48 -10.08 -4.34
C ASN A 196 -0.49 -9.21 -5.60
N ARG A 197 0.62 -8.52 -5.90
CA ARG A 197 0.75 -7.74 -7.14
C ARG A 197 0.72 -8.64 -8.38
N MET A 198 1.39 -9.80 -8.34
CA MET A 198 1.34 -10.78 -9.42
C MET A 198 -0.09 -11.31 -9.63
N LYS A 199 -0.77 -11.72 -8.56
CA LYS A 199 -2.17 -12.19 -8.62
C LYS A 199 -3.09 -11.16 -9.28
N ASN A 200 -2.95 -9.89 -8.92
CA ASN A 200 -3.77 -8.80 -9.49
C ASN A 200 -3.41 -8.44 -10.93
N SER A 201 -2.24 -8.84 -11.42
CA SER A 201 -1.82 -8.66 -12.82
C SER A 201 -2.24 -9.83 -13.72
N MET A 202 -2.45 -11.01 -13.13
CA MET A 202 -2.86 -12.25 -13.83
C MET A 202 -4.37 -12.41 -13.92
N THR A 203 -5.15 -11.78 -13.04
CA THR A 203 -6.60 -11.73 -13.21
C THR A 203 -6.91 -10.79 -14.38
N PRO A 204 -7.47 -11.29 -15.50
CA PRO A 204 -8.08 -10.38 -16.46
C PRO A 204 -9.14 -9.64 -15.68
N ASN A 205 -9.07 -8.31 -15.67
CA ASN A 205 -10.16 -7.49 -15.20
C ASN A 205 -11.38 -7.90 -16.02
N GLN A 206 -12.21 -8.80 -15.49
CA GLN A 206 -13.45 -9.22 -16.12
C GLN A 206 -14.38 -8.02 -15.98
N GLY A 207 -14.15 -7.02 -16.83
CA GLY A 207 -15.13 -6.00 -17.11
C GLY A 207 -16.38 -6.75 -17.51
N ARG A 208 -17.39 -6.70 -16.65
CA ARG A 208 -18.75 -7.12 -16.97
C ARG A 208 -19.06 -6.58 -18.37
N PRO A 209 -19.43 -7.41 -19.35
CA PRO A 209 -20.17 -6.89 -20.49
C PRO A 209 -21.45 -6.32 -19.89
N GLN A 210 -21.57 -5.00 -19.90
CA GLN A 210 -22.82 -4.31 -19.67
C GLN A 210 -23.79 -4.87 -20.71
N ARG A 211 -24.65 -5.81 -20.29
CA ARG A 211 -25.84 -6.16 -21.07
C ARG A 211 -26.67 -4.88 -21.12
N GLU A 212 -26.56 -4.14 -22.22
CA GLU A 212 -27.57 -3.16 -22.60
C GLU A 212 -28.87 -3.93 -22.80
N ALA A 213 -29.72 -3.91 -21.78
CA ALA A 213 -31.12 -4.25 -21.91
C ALA A 213 -31.77 -3.13 -22.72
N VAL A 214 -31.78 -3.29 -24.04
CA VAL A 214 -32.62 -2.48 -24.93
C VAL A 214 -34.06 -2.75 -24.53
N LYS A 215 -34.70 -1.78 -23.86
CA LYS A 215 -36.14 -1.77 -23.61
C LYS A 215 -36.84 -1.68 -24.96
N ALA A 216 -37.49 -2.78 -25.36
CA ALA A 216 -38.44 -2.79 -26.46
C ALA A 216 -39.72 -2.06 -26.00
N SER A 217 -39.87 -0.79 -26.39
CA SER A 217 -41.17 -0.12 -26.42
C SER A 217 -41.92 -0.54 -27.68
N ARG A 218 -43.02 -1.27 -27.49
CA ARG A 218 -44.03 -1.59 -28.51
C ARG A 218 -44.64 -0.29 -29.07
N SER A 219 -44.52 -0.07 -30.37
CA SER A 219 -45.53 0.65 -31.16
C SER A 219 -45.66 0.00 -32.53
N LYS A 220 -46.92 -0.26 -32.93
CA LYS A 220 -47.34 -0.86 -34.20
C LYS A 220 -47.24 0.18 -35.33
N SER A 221 -46.70 -0.22 -36.49
CA SER A 221 -47.29 0.04 -37.82
C SER A 221 -46.57 -0.73 -38.94
N ARG A 222 -47.25 -0.83 -40.08
CA ARG A 222 -47.21 -1.86 -41.16
C ARG A 222 -46.07 -1.73 -42.20
N SER A 223 -45.78 -2.89 -42.80
CA SER A 223 -45.48 -3.23 -44.22
C SER A 223 -44.10 -2.95 -44.89
N SER A 224 -43.59 -4.05 -45.48
CA SER A 224 -42.43 -4.41 -46.36
C SER A 224 -42.17 -3.52 -47.62
N PRO A 225 -41.13 -3.74 -48.48
CA PRO A 225 -40.24 -4.94 -48.67
C PRO A 225 -38.70 -4.74 -48.91
N SER A 226 -37.97 -5.87 -48.89
CA SER A 226 -36.51 -6.17 -49.07
C SER A 226 -35.94 -5.85 -50.49
N PRO A 227 -34.61 -5.94 -50.87
CA PRO A 227 -33.54 -6.97 -50.56
C PRO A 227 -32.05 -6.44 -50.55
N PRO A 228 -30.93 -7.22 -50.73
CA PRO A 228 -30.63 -8.64 -50.51
C PRO A 228 -29.48 -8.90 -49.49
N ALA A 229 -29.48 -10.11 -48.91
CA ALA A 229 -28.55 -10.59 -47.90
C ALA A 229 -27.56 -11.62 -48.48
N VAL A 230 -26.35 -11.20 -48.87
CA VAL A 230 -25.23 -12.16 -49.16
C VAL A 230 -23.86 -11.63 -48.66
N ARG A 231 -23.68 -10.33 -48.44
CA ARG A 231 -22.38 -9.76 -48.01
C ARG A 231 -22.09 -9.79 -46.50
N LYS A 232 -23.09 -10.06 -45.65
CA LYS A 232 -22.94 -9.94 -44.19
C LYS A 232 -22.24 -11.16 -43.55
N MET A 233 -22.40 -12.36 -44.10
CA MET A 233 -21.84 -13.58 -43.51
C MET A 233 -20.31 -13.65 -43.65
N GLY A 234 -19.77 -13.31 -44.83
CA GLY A 234 -18.32 -13.31 -45.08
C GLY A 234 -17.55 -12.31 -44.20
N ASN A 235 -18.13 -11.13 -43.97
CA ASN A 235 -17.53 -10.11 -43.09
C ASN A 235 -17.59 -10.51 -41.61
N MET A 236 -18.64 -11.24 -41.20
CA MET A 236 -18.79 -11.74 -39.83
C MET A 236 -17.81 -12.90 -39.56
N MET A 237 -17.67 -13.84 -40.51
CA MET A 237 -16.77 -14.98 -40.38
C MET A 237 -15.30 -14.56 -40.37
N ARG A 238 -14.93 -13.58 -41.21
CA ARG A 238 -13.58 -13.00 -41.26
C ARG A 238 -13.23 -12.23 -39.98
N ARG A 239 -14.18 -11.46 -39.42
CA ARG A 239 -14.01 -10.82 -38.10
C ARG A 239 -13.89 -11.83 -36.96
N ALA A 240 -14.66 -12.90 -36.98
CA ALA A 240 -14.58 -13.96 -35.97
C ALA A 240 -13.21 -14.67 -36.01
N SER A 241 -12.70 -14.96 -37.21
CA SER A 241 -11.36 -15.56 -37.40
C SER A 241 -10.24 -14.64 -36.91
N GLN A 242 -10.31 -13.33 -37.20
CA GLN A 242 -9.32 -12.35 -36.73
C GLN A 242 -9.34 -12.22 -35.20
N VAL A 243 -10.51 -12.17 -34.58
CA VAL A 243 -10.65 -12.11 -33.12
C VAL A 243 -10.13 -13.39 -32.45
N LEU A 244 -10.33 -14.56 -33.07
CA LEU A 244 -9.78 -15.83 -32.55
C LEU A 244 -8.25 -15.89 -32.69
N SER A 245 -7.70 -15.41 -33.79
CA SER A 245 -6.25 -15.33 -34.02
C SER A 245 -5.56 -14.38 -33.02
N GLU A 246 -6.09 -13.16 -32.84
CA GLU A 246 -5.60 -12.20 -31.85
C GLU A 246 -5.71 -12.73 -30.41
N ARG A 247 -6.76 -13.54 -30.13
CA ARG A 247 -6.93 -14.19 -28.84
C ARG A 247 -5.94 -15.33 -28.64
N GLY A 248 -5.61 -16.08 -29.68
CA GLY A 248 -4.56 -17.12 -29.68
C GLY A 248 -3.18 -16.55 -29.40
N GLU A 249 -2.79 -15.47 -30.07
CA GLU A 249 -1.49 -14.82 -29.83
C GLU A 249 -1.38 -14.19 -28.43
N ARG A 250 -2.50 -13.74 -27.85
CA ARG A 250 -2.54 -13.23 -26.48
C ARG A 250 -2.43 -14.36 -25.46
N LEU A 251 -2.99 -15.53 -25.75
CA LEU A 251 -2.86 -16.73 -24.95
C LEU A 251 -1.43 -17.26 -24.96
N MET A 252 -0.79 -17.35 -26.12
CA MET A 252 0.61 -17.75 -26.25
C MET A 252 1.55 -16.82 -25.47
N ARG A 253 1.38 -15.49 -25.60
CA ARG A 253 2.15 -14.52 -24.81
C ARG A 253 1.87 -14.55 -23.31
N ALA A 254 0.71 -15.04 -22.89
CA ALA A 254 0.39 -15.25 -21.47
C ALA A 254 1.02 -16.55 -20.96
N ASP A 255 1.06 -17.59 -21.79
CA ASP A 255 1.67 -18.87 -21.47
C ASP A 255 3.20 -18.75 -21.34
N ASP A 256 3.87 -18.05 -22.25
CA ASP A 256 5.31 -17.77 -22.16
C ASP A 256 5.70 -17.02 -20.88
N LYS A 257 4.87 -16.04 -20.48
CA LYS A 257 5.07 -15.32 -19.22
C LYS A 257 4.86 -16.22 -18.01
N THR A 258 3.91 -17.15 -18.09
CA THR A 258 3.61 -18.09 -17.02
C THR A 258 4.75 -19.12 -16.89
N SER A 259 5.29 -19.60 -18.01
CA SER A 259 6.45 -20.49 -18.06
C SER A 259 7.70 -19.84 -17.46
N HIS A 260 8.01 -18.59 -17.82
CA HIS A 260 9.13 -17.85 -17.24
C HIS A 260 8.96 -17.63 -15.72
N LEU A 261 7.74 -17.38 -15.26
CA LEU A 261 7.44 -17.21 -13.84
C LEU A 261 7.51 -18.51 -13.05
N LEU A 262 7.05 -19.62 -13.63
CA LEU A 262 7.20 -20.96 -13.04
C LEU A 262 8.67 -21.32 -12.89
N HIS A 263 9.50 -20.99 -13.89
CA HIS A 263 10.93 -21.20 -13.81
C HIS A 263 11.57 -20.36 -12.68
N GLY A 264 11.22 -19.08 -12.56
CA GLY A 264 11.70 -18.22 -11.47
C GLY A 264 11.23 -18.67 -10.08
N ALA A 265 9.98 -19.15 -9.97
CA ALA A 265 9.45 -19.70 -8.72
C ALA A 265 10.16 -21.00 -8.31
N LYS A 266 10.48 -21.86 -9.28
CA LYS A 266 11.26 -23.08 -9.06
C LYS A 266 12.67 -22.77 -8.57
N GLN A 267 13.36 -21.81 -9.21
CA GLN A 267 14.68 -21.36 -8.77
C GLN A 267 14.67 -20.77 -7.35
N PHE A 268 13.61 -20.02 -7.01
CA PHE A 268 13.44 -19.49 -5.66
C PHE A 268 13.21 -20.60 -4.62
N ALA A 269 12.37 -21.60 -4.93
CA ALA A 269 12.13 -22.75 -4.06
C ALA A 269 13.39 -23.58 -3.83
N GLU A 270 14.17 -23.83 -4.88
CA GLU A 270 15.45 -24.54 -4.79
C GLU A 270 16.49 -23.77 -3.96
N ALA A 271 16.54 -22.44 -4.11
CA ALA A 271 17.42 -21.59 -3.30
C ALA A 271 17.02 -21.62 -1.80
N ALA A 272 15.72 -21.57 -1.51
CA ALA A 272 15.20 -21.66 -0.15
C ALA A 272 15.50 -23.03 0.49
N GLN A 273 15.34 -24.12 -0.25
CA GLN A 273 15.67 -25.47 0.23
C GLN A 273 17.18 -25.65 0.48
N LYS A 274 18.04 -25.12 -0.39
CA LYS A 274 19.50 -25.14 -0.17
C LYS A 274 19.93 -24.37 1.07
N LEU A 275 19.26 -23.27 1.40
CA LEU A 275 19.53 -22.52 2.62
C LEU A 275 19.05 -23.26 3.87
N ALA A 276 17.93 -23.98 3.79
CA ALA A 276 17.43 -24.80 4.90
C ALA A 276 18.35 -25.99 5.23
N LEU A 277 18.97 -26.62 4.21
CA LEU A 277 19.89 -27.75 4.39
C LEU A 277 21.30 -27.33 4.85
N LYS A 278 21.67 -26.05 4.76
CA LYS A 278 22.96 -25.52 5.25
C LYS A 278 22.92 -25.06 6.71
N GLN A 279 21.80 -25.23 7.41
CA GLN A 279 21.62 -24.90 8.83
C GLN A 279 21.65 -26.14 9.74
N ILE A 280 22.09 -27.29 9.22
CA ILE A 280 22.42 -28.51 9.96
C ILE A 280 23.93 -28.73 9.80
#